data_AF-A0A933KJS2-F1
#
_entry.id   AF-A0A933KJS2-F1
#
_cell.length_a   1.000
_cell.length_b   1.000
_cell.length_c   1.000
_cell.angle_alpha   90.00
_cell.angle_beta   90.00
_cell.angle_gamma   90.00
#
_symmetry.space_group_name_H-M   'P 1'
#
loop_
_entity.id
_entity.type
_entity.pdbx_description
1 polymer ?
#
loop_
_entity_poly.entity_id
_entity_poly.type
_entity_poly.pdbx_seq_one_letter_code
_entity_poly.pdbx_strand_id
1 'polypeptide(L)' 'MANLPISNVRRLLATKAGDIRISAETVTLGVEAAEEYLARLGERAASIARGHMRKTIMPEDLEAAKKMLI' A
#
# COMPACT_ATOMS: atom_id res chain seq x y z
N MET A 1 -10.43 -7.16 7.43
CA MET A 1 -9.09 -7.44 6.88
C MET A 1 -9.22 -7.37 5.37
N ALA A 2 -8.55 -6.41 4.73
CA ALA A 2 -8.28 -6.56 3.31
C ALA A 2 -7.43 -7.84 3.17
N ASN A 3 -7.62 -8.62 2.12
CA ASN A 3 -6.78 -9.77 1.82
C ASN A 3 -6.36 -9.58 0.36
N LEU A 4 -5.30 -8.79 0.14
CA LEU A 4 -4.74 -8.65 -1.19
C LEU A 4 -4.46 -10.05 -1.76
N PRO A 5 -4.87 -10.36 -3.00
CA PRO A 5 -4.61 -11.67 -3.57
C PRO A 5 -3.11 -11.98 -3.59
N ILE A 6 -2.71 -13.06 -2.89
CA ILE A 6 -1.33 -13.55 -2.81
C ILE A 6 -0.71 -13.71 -4.21
N SER A 7 -1.51 -14.12 -5.20
CA SER A 7 -1.08 -14.25 -6.61
C SER A 7 -0.63 -12.92 -7.22
N ASN A 8 -1.33 -11.83 -6.94
CA ASN A 8 -1.00 -10.50 -7.43
C ASN A 8 0.26 -9.96 -6.75
N VAL A 9 0.37 -10.15 -5.42
CA VAL A 9 1.57 -9.75 -4.68
C VAL A 9 2.79 -10.54 -5.16
N ARG A 10 2.68 -11.87 -5.32
CA ARG A 10 3.75 -12.70 -5.88
C ARG A 10 4.16 -12.22 -7.27
N ARG A 11 3.21 -11.92 -8.15
CA ARG A 11 3.50 -11.43 -9.51
C ARG A 11 4.26 -10.11 -9.49
N LEU A 12 3.84 -9.16 -8.65
CA LEU A 12 4.50 -7.86 -8.51
C LEU A 12 5.92 -8.01 -7.97
N LEU A 13 6.12 -8.84 -6.94
CA LEU A 13 7.44 -9.15 -6.40
C LEU A 13 8.33 -9.82 -7.44
N ALA A 14 7.84 -10.84 -8.14
CA ALA A 14 8.60 -11.55 -9.17
C ALA A 14 9.02 -10.64 -10.34
N THR A 15 8.11 -9.74 -10.76
CA THR A 15 8.40 -8.78 -11.85
C THR A 15 9.57 -7.84 -11.50
N LYS A 16 9.78 -7.56 -10.21
CA LYS A 16 10.85 -6.67 -9.73
C LYS A 16 12.09 -7.41 -9.23
N ALA A 17 11.93 -8.64 -8.75
CA ALA A 17 13.01 -9.49 -8.27
C ALA A 17 13.81 -10.17 -9.41
N GLY A 18 13.28 -10.18 -10.64
CA GLY A 18 13.91 -10.82 -11.78
C GLY A 18 13.89 -12.34 -11.64
N ASP A 19 15.05 -12.99 -11.84
CA ASP A 19 15.17 -14.45 -11.84
C ASP A 19 15.31 -15.07 -10.44
N ILE A 20 15.16 -14.27 -9.38
CA ILE A 20 15.27 -14.74 -8.00
C ILE A 20 13.98 -15.49 -7.60
N ARG A 21 14.14 -16.68 -7.01
CA ARG A 21 13.02 -17.44 -6.45
C ARG A 21 12.49 -16.76 -5.19
N ILE A 22 11.18 -16.61 -5.12
CA ILE A 22 10.48 -16.02 -3.96
C ILE A 22 9.80 -17.14 -3.19
N SER A 23 10.11 -17.27 -1.89
CA SER A 23 9.47 -18.26 -1.03
C SER A 23 8.00 -17.90 -0.80
N ALA A 24 7.17 -18.88 -0.42
CA ALA A 24 5.76 -18.63 -0.11
C ALA A 24 5.60 -17.66 1.07
N GLU A 25 6.43 -17.80 2.11
CA GLU A 25 6.44 -16.93 3.29
C GLU A 25 6.79 -15.47 2.94
N THR A 26 7.74 -15.24 2.04
CA THR A 26 8.07 -13.89 1.57
C THR A 26 6.88 -13.23 0.89
N VAL A 27 6.04 -13.98 0.18
CA VAL A 27 4.82 -13.42 -0.43
C VAL A 27 3.81 -13.03 0.64
N THR A 28 3.63 -13.84 1.68
CA THR A 28 2.75 -13.53 2.81
C THR A 28 3.20 -12.25 3.52
N LEU A 29 4.50 -12.13 3.84
CA LEU A 29 5.05 -10.90 4.41
C LEU A 29 4.88 -9.70 3.47
N GLY A 30 5.00 -9.91 2.16
CA GLY A 30 4.73 -8.87 1.17
C GLY A 30 3.27 -8.40 1.14
N VAL A 31 2.31 -9.31 1.38
CA VAL A 31 0.89 -8.97 1.51
C VAL A 31 0.70 -8.09 2.75
N GLU A 32 1.20 -8.55 3.90
CA GLU A 32 1.10 -7.82 5.17
C GLU A 32 1.71 -6.42 5.06
N ALA A 33 2.91 -6.30 4.50
CA ALA A 33 3.58 -5.02 4.30
C ALA A 33 2.82 -4.09 3.35
N ALA A 34 2.24 -4.62 2.27
CA ALA A 34 1.44 -3.84 1.34
C ALA A 34 0.13 -3.33 1.98
N GLU A 35 -0.53 -4.17 2.77
CA GLU A 35 -1.75 -3.79 3.49
C GLU A 35 -1.47 -2.76 4.57
N GLU A 36 -0.39 -2.94 5.33
CA GLU A 36 0.03 -1.99 6.35
C GLU A 36 0.36 -0.62 5.72
N TYR A 37 1.10 -0.61 4.61
CA TYR A 37 1.39 0.62 3.89
C TYR A 37 0.10 1.32 3.40
N LEU A 38 -0.83 0.58 2.80
CA LEU A 38 -2.11 1.13 2.32
C LEU A 38 -2.98 1.64 3.48
N ALA A 39 -2.98 0.97 4.63
CA ALA A 39 -3.68 1.42 5.83
C ALA A 39 -3.13 2.77 6.31
N ARG A 40 -1.80 2.86 6.48
CA ARG A 40 -1.14 4.11 6.88
C ARG A 40 -1.37 5.24 5.86
N LEU A 41 -1.29 4.91 4.57
CA LEU A 41 -1.55 5.86 3.49
C LEU A 41 -2.98 6.40 3.53
N GLY A 42 -3.97 5.52 3.71
CA GLY A 42 -5.39 5.89 3.82
C GLY A 42 -5.68 6.75 5.04
N GLU A 43 -5.12 6.39 6.21
CA GLU A 43 -5.25 7.19 7.44
C GLU A 43 -4.68 8.60 7.27
N ARG A 44 -3.50 8.70 6.67
CA ARG A 44 -2.85 9.99 6.46
C ARG A 44 -3.59 10.85 5.44
N ALA A 45 -4.01 10.27 4.32
CA ALA A 45 -4.79 10.96 3.31
C ALA A 45 -6.16 11.42 3.88
N ALA A 46 -6.80 10.61 4.71
CA ALA A 46 -8.02 10.99 5.42
C ALA A 46 -7.77 12.17 6.38
N SER A 47 -6.65 12.18 7.10
CA SER A 47 -6.27 13.30 7.98
C SER A 47 -6.11 14.61 7.20
N ILE A 48 -5.46 14.58 6.04
CA ILE A 48 -5.27 15.75 5.16
C ILE A 48 -6.62 16.23 4.62
N ALA A 49 -7.44 15.32 4.08
CA ALA A 49 -8.77 15.64 3.56
C ALA A 49 -9.66 16.29 4.62
N ARG A 50 -9.63 15.78 5.87
CA ARG A 50 -10.34 16.37 7.01
C ARG A 50 -9.82 17.75 7.36
N GLY A 51 -8.50 17.98 7.29
CA GLY A 51 -7.91 19.31 7.46
C GLY A 51 -8.43 20.33 6.42
N HIS A 52 -8.76 19.87 5.22
CA HIS A 52 -9.41 20.67 4.17
C HIS A 52 -10.95 20.66 4.25
N MET A 53 -11.54 20.19 5.37
CA MET A 53 -12.99 20.06 5.58
C MET A 53 -13.71 19.18 4.54
N ARG A 54 -12.99 18.28 3.87
CA ARG A 54 -13.56 17.35 2.89
C ARG A 54 -13.84 15.99 3.51
N LYS A 55 -14.93 15.36 3.08
CA LYS A 55 -15.30 13.97 3.44
C LYS A 55 -14.82 12.93 2.41
N THR A 56 -14.20 13.39 1.33
CA THR A 56 -13.70 12.56 0.24
C THR A 56 -12.20 12.78 0.12
N ILE A 57 -11.44 11.68 0.10
CA ILE A 57 -10.01 11.69 -0.21
C ILE A 57 -9.86 11.99 -1.70
N MET A 58 -9.14 13.06 -2.02
CA MET A 58 -8.82 13.45 -3.39
C MET A 58 -7.41 12.97 -3.77
N PRO A 59 -7.07 12.91 -5.08
CA PRO A 59 -5.73 12.53 -5.53
C PRO A 59 -4.62 13.35 -4.88
N GLU A 60 -4.86 14.64 -4.63
CA GLU A 60 -3.91 15.55 -3.98
C GLU A 60 -3.57 15.13 -2.54
N ASP A 61 -4.56 14.65 -1.78
CA ASP A 61 -4.36 14.20 -0.40
C ASP A 61 -3.56 12.90 -0.36
N LEU A 62 -3.79 12.02 -1.33
CA LEU A 62 -3.09 10.75 -1.45
C LEU A 62 -1.62 10.97 -1.84
N GLU A 63 -1.35 11.88 -2.77
CA GLU A 63 0.01 12.27 -3.14
C GLU A 63 0.74 12.99 -2.00
N ALA A 64 0.04 13.85 -1.25
CA ALA A 64 0.60 14.48 -0.06
C ALA A 64 0.88 13.46 1.05
N ALA A 65 -0.03 12.53 1.30
CA ALA A 65 0.16 11.44 2.27
C ALA A 65 1.35 10.54 1.90
N LYS A 66 1.47 10.20 0.61
CA LYS A 66 2.59 9.41 0.08
C LYS A 66 3.93 10.09 0.36
N LYS A 67 4.05 11.41 0.12
CA LYS A 67 5.28 12.18 0.42
C LYS A 67 5.65 12.22 1.90
N MET A 68 4.71 11.95 2.81
CA MET A 68 4.96 11.93 4.26
C MET A 68 5.37 10.54 4.79
N LEU A 69 5.23 9.49 3.98
CA LEU A 69 5.52 8.10 4.36
C LEU A 69 6.83 7.56 3.77
N ILE A 70 7.46 8.30 2.86
CA ILE A 70 8.75 8.01 2.23
C ILE A 70 9.82 8.84 2.93
#